data_AF-A0A940AAX2-F1
#
_entry.id   AF-A0A940AAX2-F1
#
_cell.length_a   1.000
_cell.length_b   1.000
_cell.length_c   1.000
_cell.angle_alpha   90.00
_cell.angle_beta   90.00
_cell.angle_gamma   90.00
#
_symmetry.space_group_name_H-M   'P 1'
#
loop_
_entity.id
_entity.type
_entity.pdbx_description
1 polymer ?
#
loop_
_entity_poly.entity_id
_entity_poly.type
_entity_poly.pdbx_seq_one_letter_code
_entity_poly.pdbx_strand_id
1 'polypeptide(L)'
;MNRIHTFTAKTKMAEIITDYSLLTIIDRLNIKLGFGEASIDEICRRHNLSTDLFLMICRVYAIDGFSPEIGNLTNSDIPKLIGYLQRTHKYWIESFFPNLHTNIHTMLESCDERSAKILNKFYDDYDEEVQKHLDYEENTVFPYITSLVSGDKNDRFRIKDFEKNHSNIEEKLHDLKNIVIKYLPESASQQSRINVLNEIFKIENDLNKHSVIENKILIPLVSKYE
;
A
#
# COMPACT_ATOMS: atom_id res chain seq x y z
N MET A 1 12.39 13.27 -17.32
CA MET A 1 13.49 12.51 -16.68
C MET A 1 13.24 12.54 -15.18
N ASN A 2 12.80 11.42 -14.60
CA ASN A 2 12.39 11.34 -13.19
C ASN A 2 13.59 11.55 -12.26
N ARG A 3 13.56 12.60 -11.44
CA ARG A 3 14.62 12.95 -10.45
C ARG A 3 14.81 11.88 -9.35
N ILE A 4 13.92 10.91 -9.26
CA ILE A 4 13.90 9.90 -8.20
C ILE A 4 14.94 8.79 -8.41
N HIS A 5 15.53 8.67 -9.62
CA HIS A 5 16.56 7.67 -9.90
C HIS A 5 17.90 7.88 -9.16
N THR A 6 18.06 8.99 -8.42
CA THR A 6 19.35 9.46 -7.88
C THR A 6 19.33 9.77 -6.38
N PHE A 7 18.38 9.24 -5.62
CA PHE A 7 18.40 9.41 -4.16
C PHE A 7 19.41 8.45 -3.54
N THR A 8 20.26 9.02 -2.70
CA THR A 8 21.31 8.30 -1.95
C THR A 8 21.19 8.65 -0.48
N ALA A 9 21.88 7.89 0.38
CA ALA A 9 22.02 8.17 1.81
C ALA A 9 22.34 9.66 2.14
N LYS A 10 23.08 10.35 1.27
CA LYS A 10 23.52 11.74 1.45
C LYS A 10 22.54 12.79 0.92
N THR A 11 21.54 12.41 0.15
CA THR A 11 20.50 13.32 -0.34
C THR A 11 19.73 13.89 0.85
N LYS A 12 19.36 15.17 0.82
CA LYS A 12 18.56 15.76 1.91
C LYS A 12 17.15 15.18 1.89
N MET A 13 16.60 14.87 3.05
CA MET A 13 15.25 14.30 3.15
C MET A 13 14.18 15.26 2.58
N ALA A 14 14.37 16.57 2.74
CA ALA A 14 13.45 17.56 2.18
C ALA A 14 13.45 17.59 0.63
N GLU A 15 14.56 17.21 -0.02
CA GLU A 15 14.69 17.26 -1.48
C GLU A 15 13.95 16.10 -2.17
N ILE A 16 13.70 15.01 -1.45
CA ILE A 16 13.02 13.85 -2.03
C ILE A 16 11.51 13.96 -1.93
N ILE A 17 10.96 14.88 -1.12
CA ILE A 17 9.52 15.09 -1.02
C ILE A 17 9.02 15.87 -2.23
N THR A 18 8.93 15.18 -3.36
CA THR A 18 8.59 15.75 -4.67
C THR A 18 7.15 15.52 -5.09
N ASP A 19 6.47 14.54 -4.48
CA ASP A 19 5.07 14.23 -4.73
C ASP A 19 4.39 13.60 -3.50
N TYR A 20 3.07 13.40 -3.61
CA TYR A 20 2.24 12.92 -2.51
C TYR A 20 2.56 11.48 -2.07
N SER A 21 3.13 10.63 -2.95
CA SER A 21 3.43 9.25 -2.61
C SER A 21 4.53 9.15 -1.55
N LEU A 22 5.55 10.02 -1.63
CA LEU A 22 6.64 10.06 -0.66
C LEU A 22 6.20 10.65 0.69
N LEU A 23 5.22 11.57 0.70
CA LEU A 23 4.58 12.02 1.93
C LEU A 23 3.92 10.85 2.67
N THR A 24 3.16 10.03 1.93
CA THR A 24 2.50 8.84 2.48
C THR A 24 3.50 7.83 3.02
N ILE A 25 4.63 7.61 2.33
CA ILE A 25 5.69 6.70 2.80
C ILE A 25 6.28 7.17 4.14
N ILE A 26 6.58 8.46 4.25
CA ILE A 26 7.18 9.04 5.47
C ILE A 26 6.23 8.91 6.67
N ASP A 27 4.95 9.19 6.47
CA ASP A 27 3.93 9.03 7.52
C ASP A 27 3.80 7.56 7.96
N ARG A 28 3.74 6.62 6.99
CA ARG A 28 3.72 5.18 7.25
C ARG A 28 5.02 4.62 7.82
N LEU A 29 6.12 5.37 7.79
CA LEU A 29 7.35 5.04 8.52
C LEU A 29 7.44 5.72 9.89
N ASN A 30 6.40 6.45 10.29
CA ASN A 30 6.35 7.25 11.52
C ASN A 30 7.50 8.28 11.60
N ILE A 31 7.85 8.85 10.45
CA ILE A 31 8.82 9.93 10.34
C ILE A 31 8.02 11.23 10.24
N LYS A 32 8.29 12.18 11.15
CA LYS A 32 7.61 13.48 11.14
C LYS A 32 8.36 14.47 10.24
N LEU A 33 7.61 15.32 9.55
CA LEU A 33 8.16 16.46 8.81
C LEU A 33 8.94 17.41 9.75
N GLY A 34 9.77 18.27 9.15
CA GLY A 34 10.67 19.16 9.89
C GLY A 34 12.14 18.70 9.83
N PHE A 35 12.60 18.27 8.65
CA PHE A 35 13.93 17.67 8.46
C PHE A 35 15.08 18.68 8.53
N GLY A 36 14.81 19.96 8.27
CA GLY A 36 15.86 20.95 8.01
C GLY A 36 16.77 20.46 6.88
N GLU A 37 18.08 20.52 7.13
CA GLU A 37 19.11 20.12 6.16
C GLU A 37 19.57 18.65 6.32
N ALA A 38 18.87 17.86 7.13
CA ALA A 38 19.27 16.48 7.41
C ALA A 38 19.17 15.59 6.17
N SER A 39 20.20 14.77 5.98
CA SER A 39 20.26 13.72 4.97
C SER A 39 19.31 12.56 5.27
N ILE A 40 18.97 11.77 4.25
CA ILE A 40 18.16 10.56 4.39
C ILE A 40 18.76 9.64 5.46
N ASP A 41 20.08 9.42 5.44
CA ASP A 41 20.75 8.56 6.40
C ASP A 41 20.66 9.08 7.84
N GLU A 42 20.82 10.38 8.04
CA GLU A 42 20.67 10.98 9.37
C GLU A 42 19.25 10.80 9.92
N ILE A 43 18.22 10.97 9.08
CA ILE A 43 16.83 10.75 9.48
C ILE A 43 16.58 9.26 9.75
N CYS A 44 17.02 8.36 8.88
CA CYS A 44 16.86 6.92 9.07
C CYS A 44 17.49 6.46 10.39
N ARG A 45 18.72 6.91 10.69
CA ARG A 45 19.40 6.61 11.97
C ARG A 45 18.63 7.14 13.18
N ARG A 46 18.09 8.36 13.14
CA ARG A 46 17.28 8.94 14.24
C ARG A 46 16.02 8.11 14.55
N HIS A 47 15.47 7.44 13.53
CA HIS A 47 14.26 6.62 13.64
C HIS A 47 14.56 5.11 13.79
N ASN A 48 15.82 4.73 13.96
CA ASN A 48 16.27 3.34 13.98
C ASN A 48 15.71 2.55 12.78
N LEU A 49 15.87 3.12 11.59
CA LEU A 49 15.44 2.57 10.30
C LEU A 49 16.67 2.36 9.43
N SER A 50 16.71 1.26 8.68
CA SER A 50 17.75 1.04 7.68
C SER A 50 17.59 2.01 6.52
N THR A 51 18.68 2.68 6.15
CA THR A 51 18.74 3.55 4.97
C THR A 51 18.46 2.76 3.68
N ASP A 52 18.91 1.50 3.60
CA ASP A 52 18.62 0.63 2.47
C ASP A 52 17.13 0.29 2.38
N LEU A 53 16.47 -0.03 3.51
CA LEU A 53 15.04 -0.29 3.54
C LEU A 53 14.23 0.93 3.09
N PHE A 54 14.56 2.11 3.63
CA PHE A 54 13.92 3.36 3.25
C PHE A 54 14.00 3.61 1.74
N LEU A 55 15.21 3.56 1.18
CA LEU A 55 15.44 3.78 -0.24
C LEU A 55 14.75 2.72 -1.10
N MET A 56 14.68 1.47 -0.64
CA MET A 56 13.96 0.41 -1.34
C MET A 56 12.47 0.73 -1.49
N ILE A 57 11.81 1.13 -0.39
CA ILE A 57 10.39 1.51 -0.40
C ILE A 57 10.17 2.72 -1.31
N CYS A 58 11.00 3.77 -1.21
CA CYS A 58 10.89 4.93 -2.08
C CYS A 58 11.02 4.56 -3.58
N ARG A 59 11.94 3.65 -3.93
CA ARG A 59 12.14 3.22 -5.32
C ARG A 59 10.96 2.42 -5.87
N VAL A 60 10.32 1.57 -5.04
CA VAL A 60 9.10 0.86 -5.45
C VAL A 60 8.01 1.85 -5.86
N TYR A 61 7.80 2.91 -5.08
CA TYR A 61 6.78 3.92 -5.39
C TYR A 61 7.13 4.78 -6.60
N ALA A 62 8.41 5.08 -6.80
CA ALA A 62 8.83 6.07 -7.77
C ALA A 62 9.22 5.54 -9.16
N ILE A 63 9.52 4.24 -9.26
CA ILE A 63 10.03 3.62 -10.48
C ILE A 63 9.05 2.51 -10.88
N ASP A 64 8.32 2.72 -11.97
CA ASP A 64 7.43 1.69 -12.51
C ASP A 64 8.22 0.50 -13.03
N GLY A 65 7.75 -0.71 -12.71
CA GLY A 65 8.45 -1.95 -13.02
C GLY A 65 9.77 -2.16 -12.26
N PHE A 66 10.01 -1.39 -11.18
CA PHE A 66 11.18 -1.62 -10.33
C PHE A 66 11.19 -3.05 -9.76
N SER A 67 12.34 -3.70 -9.85
CA SER A 67 12.57 -5.03 -9.28
C SER A 67 13.45 -4.89 -8.03
N PRO A 68 12.89 -5.02 -6.82
CA PRO A 68 13.65 -4.89 -5.57
C PRO A 68 14.74 -5.95 -5.42
N GLU A 69 15.91 -5.54 -4.93
CA GLU A 69 17.02 -6.44 -4.60
C GLU A 69 17.26 -6.46 -3.08
N ILE A 70 16.88 -7.56 -2.43
CA ILE A 70 16.92 -7.67 -0.95
C ILE A 70 18.31 -8.00 -0.37
N GLY A 71 19.38 -7.84 -1.15
CA GLY A 71 20.74 -8.25 -0.76
C GLY A 71 21.28 -7.51 0.47
N ASN A 72 20.94 -6.22 0.58
CA ASN A 72 21.39 -5.34 1.68
C ASN A 72 20.45 -5.38 2.90
N LEU A 73 19.30 -6.04 2.80
CA LEU A 73 18.32 -6.13 3.89
C LEU A 73 18.61 -7.33 4.78
N THR A 74 18.31 -7.17 6.07
CA THR A 74 18.59 -8.15 7.13
C THR A 74 17.34 -8.47 7.94
N ASN A 75 17.41 -9.46 8.84
CA ASN A 75 16.28 -9.79 9.73
C ASN A 75 15.84 -8.62 10.62
N SER A 76 16.73 -7.67 10.95
CA SER A 76 16.36 -6.49 11.74
C SER A 76 15.44 -5.51 10.98
N ASP A 77 15.35 -5.63 9.65
CA ASP A 77 14.47 -4.82 8.81
C ASP A 77 13.03 -5.35 8.80
N ILE A 78 12.83 -6.64 9.08
CA ILE A 78 11.51 -7.28 9.01
C ILE A 78 10.49 -6.60 9.94
N PRO A 79 10.78 -6.31 11.23
CA PRO A 79 9.81 -5.63 12.08
C PRO A 79 9.46 -4.22 11.61
N LYS A 80 10.41 -3.52 10.97
CA LYS A 80 10.19 -2.18 10.42
C LYS A 80 9.31 -2.22 9.17
N LEU A 81 9.52 -3.24 8.33
CA LEU A 81 8.73 -3.50 7.14
C LEU A 81 7.30 -3.91 7.48
N ILE A 82 7.10 -4.82 8.43
CA ILE A 82 5.77 -5.17 8.94
C ILE A 82 5.08 -3.93 9.49
N GLY A 83 5.75 -3.16 10.36
CA GLY A 83 5.16 -1.95 10.91
C GLY A 83 4.77 -0.91 9.83
N TYR A 84 5.45 -0.87 8.69
CA TYR A 84 5.07 -0.04 7.54
C TYR A 84 3.78 -0.55 6.86
N LEU A 85 3.67 -1.86 6.62
CA LEU A 85 2.48 -2.48 6.03
C LEU A 85 1.26 -2.31 6.96
N GLN A 86 1.40 -2.58 8.26
CA GLN A 86 0.33 -2.40 9.24
C GLN A 86 -0.18 -0.95 9.30
N ARG A 87 0.72 0.05 9.18
CA ARG A 87 0.31 1.46 9.10
C ARG A 87 -0.35 1.80 7.76
N THR A 88 0.00 1.10 6.68
CA THR A 88 -0.69 1.18 5.40
C THR A 88 -2.12 0.67 5.54
N HIS A 89 -2.31 -0.52 6.13
CA HIS A 89 -3.62 -1.11 6.39
C HIS A 89 -4.49 -0.20 7.25
N LYS A 90 -3.93 0.31 8.36
CA LYS A 90 -4.63 1.25 9.24
C LYS A 90 -5.12 2.48 8.49
N TYR A 91 -4.27 3.10 7.67
CA TYR A 91 -4.68 4.24 6.85
C TYR A 91 -5.81 3.88 5.87
N TRP A 92 -5.72 2.70 5.24
CA TRP A 92 -6.77 2.25 4.32
C TRP A 92 -8.10 2.05 5.01
N ILE A 93 -8.11 1.31 6.12
CA ILE A 93 -9.33 0.96 6.88
C ILE A 93 -9.94 2.17 7.57
N GLU A 94 -9.13 3.00 8.24
CA GLU A 94 -9.65 4.09 9.08
C GLU A 94 -9.93 5.37 8.29
N SER A 95 -9.39 5.52 7.08
CA SER A 95 -9.47 6.79 6.34
C SER A 95 -9.79 6.60 4.86
N PHE A 96 -9.05 5.77 4.13
CA PHE A 96 -9.21 5.72 2.67
C PHE A 96 -10.56 5.13 2.25
N PHE A 97 -10.85 3.88 2.63
CA PHE A 97 -12.08 3.19 2.23
C PHE A 97 -13.35 3.87 2.76
N PRO A 98 -13.42 4.37 4.01
CA PRO A 98 -14.58 5.15 4.47
C PRO A 98 -14.86 6.39 3.62
N ASN A 99 -13.82 7.10 3.18
CA ASN A 99 -13.96 8.26 2.29
C ASN A 99 -14.43 7.85 0.89
N LEU A 100 -13.82 6.79 0.32
CA LEU A 100 -14.21 6.26 -0.99
C LEU A 100 -15.67 5.78 -0.97
N HIS A 101 -16.10 5.06 0.07
CA HIS A 101 -17.48 4.64 0.28
C HIS A 101 -18.44 5.85 0.24
N THR A 102 -18.12 6.90 1.00
CA THR A 102 -18.91 8.13 1.05
C THR A 102 -19.02 8.80 -0.32
N ASN A 103 -17.91 8.87 -1.07
CA ASN A 103 -17.87 9.48 -2.38
C ASN A 103 -18.61 8.65 -3.45
N ILE A 104 -18.53 7.32 -3.38
CA ILE A 104 -19.32 6.42 -4.24
C ILE A 104 -20.81 6.61 -3.97
N HIS A 105 -21.22 6.61 -2.70
CA HIS A 105 -22.62 6.82 -2.34
C HIS A 105 -23.14 8.16 -2.84
N THR A 106 -22.38 9.24 -2.62
CA THR A 106 -22.72 10.59 -3.09
C THR A 106 -22.82 10.66 -4.62
N MET A 107 -21.92 9.99 -5.35
CA MET A 107 -21.98 9.90 -6.81
C MET A 107 -23.27 9.21 -7.27
N LEU A 108 -23.70 8.17 -6.56
CA LEU A 108 -24.85 7.35 -6.91
C LEU A 108 -26.21 8.01 -6.64
N GLU A 109 -26.29 9.05 -5.82
CA GLU A 109 -27.52 9.81 -5.58
C GLU A 109 -28.13 10.42 -6.86
N SER A 110 -27.29 10.63 -7.89
CA SER A 110 -27.69 11.14 -9.21
C SER A 110 -27.95 10.06 -10.27
N CYS A 111 -27.85 8.79 -9.89
CA CYS A 111 -28.09 7.63 -10.76
C CYS A 111 -29.52 7.09 -10.59
N ASP A 112 -29.98 6.29 -11.54
CA ASP A 112 -31.22 5.52 -11.36
C ASP A 112 -31.04 4.45 -10.26
N GLU A 113 -32.16 4.09 -9.61
CA GLU A 113 -32.17 3.17 -8.46
C GLU A 113 -31.50 1.82 -8.77
N ARG A 114 -31.68 1.30 -9.99
CA ARG A 114 -31.11 0.01 -10.36
C ARG A 114 -29.59 0.09 -10.48
N SER A 115 -29.08 1.09 -11.18
CA SER A 115 -27.63 1.31 -11.32
C SER A 115 -26.96 1.56 -9.98
N ALA A 116 -27.59 2.41 -9.14
CA ALA A 116 -27.09 2.69 -7.79
C ALA A 116 -27.02 1.43 -6.92
N LYS A 117 -28.08 0.60 -6.93
CA LYS A 117 -28.11 -0.64 -6.15
C LYS A 117 -27.04 -1.65 -6.58
N ILE A 118 -26.81 -1.80 -7.88
CA ILE A 118 -25.80 -2.73 -8.40
C ILE A 118 -24.39 -2.26 -8.01
N LEU A 119 -24.08 -0.97 -8.19
CA LEU A 119 -22.74 -0.46 -7.88
C LEU A 119 -22.46 -0.46 -6.38
N ASN A 120 -23.43 -0.08 -5.54
CA ASN A 120 -23.27 -0.17 -4.08
C ASN A 120 -22.97 -1.61 -3.67
N LYS A 121 -23.77 -2.58 -4.13
CA LYS A 121 -23.52 -3.99 -3.81
C LYS A 121 -22.13 -4.44 -4.28
N PHE A 122 -21.72 -4.07 -5.49
CA PHE A 122 -20.39 -4.42 -6.00
C PHE A 122 -19.28 -3.86 -5.11
N TYR A 123 -19.41 -2.59 -4.69
CA TYR A 123 -18.43 -1.95 -3.83
C TYR A 123 -18.42 -2.54 -2.42
N ASP A 124 -19.57 -2.83 -1.82
CA ASP A 124 -19.68 -3.48 -0.51
C ASP A 124 -19.01 -4.87 -0.53
N ASP A 125 -19.28 -5.67 -1.57
CA ASP A 125 -18.68 -6.99 -1.76
C ASP A 125 -17.14 -6.87 -1.96
N TYR A 126 -16.66 -5.80 -2.61
CA TYR A 126 -15.23 -5.51 -2.76
C TYR A 126 -14.56 -5.08 -1.45
N ASP A 127 -15.17 -4.17 -0.69
CA ASP A 127 -14.65 -3.70 0.60
C ASP A 127 -14.55 -4.87 1.59
N GLU A 128 -15.57 -5.74 1.65
CA GLU A 128 -15.53 -6.94 2.50
C GLU A 128 -14.35 -7.88 2.17
N GLU A 129 -14.01 -8.02 0.88
CA GLU A 129 -12.85 -8.84 0.47
C GLU A 129 -11.52 -8.21 0.83
N VAL A 130 -11.39 -6.88 0.69
CA VAL A 130 -10.22 -6.16 1.18
C VAL A 130 -10.06 -6.38 2.68
N GLN A 131 -11.12 -6.19 3.48
CA GLN A 131 -11.08 -6.38 4.93
C GLN A 131 -10.63 -7.80 5.31
N LYS A 132 -11.21 -8.84 4.68
CA LYS A 132 -10.83 -10.24 4.92
C LYS A 132 -9.36 -10.52 4.62
N HIS A 133 -8.83 -9.91 3.56
CA HIS A 133 -7.44 -10.06 3.18
C HIS A 133 -6.49 -9.39 4.18
N LEU A 134 -6.77 -8.14 4.57
CA LEU A 134 -6.00 -7.43 5.58
C LEU A 134 -6.08 -8.13 6.94
N ASP A 135 -7.25 -8.63 7.33
CA ASP A 135 -7.43 -9.40 8.56
C ASP A 135 -6.60 -10.69 8.56
N TYR A 136 -6.49 -11.38 7.43
CA TYR A 136 -5.65 -12.56 7.31
C TYR A 136 -4.17 -12.21 7.51
N GLU A 137 -3.71 -11.11 6.92
CA GLU A 137 -2.35 -10.62 7.09
C GLU A 137 -2.05 -10.24 8.54
N GLU A 138 -2.90 -9.43 9.16
CA GLU A 138 -2.74 -8.92 10.52
C GLU A 138 -2.84 -10.03 11.58
N ASN A 139 -3.75 -10.99 11.41
CA ASN A 139 -4.03 -12.01 12.43
C ASN A 139 -3.33 -13.34 12.19
N THR A 140 -2.77 -13.58 11.00
CA THR A 140 -2.11 -14.85 10.67
C THR A 140 -0.68 -14.65 10.18
N VAL A 141 -0.49 -13.84 9.12
CA VAL A 141 0.80 -13.74 8.43
C VAL A 141 1.83 -12.96 9.26
N PHE A 142 1.51 -11.73 9.69
CA PHE A 142 2.44 -10.92 10.47
C PHE A 142 2.78 -11.51 11.85
N PRO A 143 1.83 -12.13 12.58
CA PRO A 143 2.15 -12.88 13.80
C PRO A 143 3.12 -14.03 13.53
N TYR A 144 2.89 -14.82 12.48
CA TYR A 144 3.80 -15.90 12.08
C TYR A 144 5.22 -15.38 11.81
N ILE A 145 5.35 -14.32 11.01
CA ILE A 145 6.67 -13.75 10.68
C ILE A 145 7.37 -13.24 11.96
N THR A 146 6.61 -12.63 12.88
CA THR A 146 7.13 -12.10 14.13
C THR A 146 7.65 -13.23 15.05
N SER A 147 6.91 -14.34 15.16
CA SER A 147 7.36 -15.55 15.87
C SER A 147 8.65 -16.11 15.24
N LEU A 148 8.70 -16.22 13.91
CA LEU A 148 9.87 -16.72 13.19
C LEU A 148 11.12 -15.88 13.47
N VAL A 149 11.02 -14.55 13.38
CA VAL A 149 12.14 -13.62 13.64
C VAL A 149 12.58 -13.65 15.11
N SER A 150 11.66 -13.99 16.03
CA SER A 150 11.96 -14.17 17.46
C SER A 150 12.57 -15.54 17.79
N GLY A 151 12.72 -16.42 16.80
CA GLY A 151 13.28 -17.76 16.95
C GLY A 151 12.26 -18.87 17.29
N ASP A 152 10.97 -18.55 17.33
CA ASP A 152 9.90 -19.52 17.56
C ASP A 152 9.38 -20.04 16.21
N LYS A 153 9.95 -21.18 15.78
CA LYS A 153 9.62 -21.80 14.49
C LYS A 153 8.37 -22.65 14.61
N ASN A 154 7.33 -22.28 13.85
CA ASN A 154 6.13 -23.09 13.67
C ASN A 154 6.15 -23.78 12.30
N ASP A 155 6.25 -25.11 12.29
CA ASP A 155 6.34 -25.91 11.05
C ASP A 155 5.02 -26.02 10.26
N ARG A 156 3.89 -25.53 10.81
CA ARG A 156 2.56 -25.69 10.20
C ARG A 156 2.21 -24.63 9.16
N PHE A 157 2.99 -23.57 9.04
CA PHE A 157 2.78 -22.48 8.08
C PHE A 157 4.09 -22.17 7.35
N ARG A 158 3.99 -21.88 6.05
CA ARG A 158 5.12 -21.45 5.20
C ARG A 158 4.77 -20.12 4.57
N ILE A 159 5.69 -19.17 4.60
CA ILE A 159 5.46 -17.84 4.00
C ILE A 159 5.18 -17.91 2.50
N LYS A 160 5.64 -18.96 1.80
CA LYS A 160 5.33 -19.16 0.38
C LYS A 160 3.87 -19.48 0.09
N ASP A 161 3.10 -19.93 1.08
CA ASP A 161 1.66 -20.21 0.90
C ASP A 161 0.83 -18.92 0.88
N PHE A 162 1.41 -17.77 1.26
CA PHE A 162 0.76 -16.45 1.30
C PHE A 162 0.58 -15.78 -0.08
N GLU A 163 1.45 -16.05 -1.06
CA GLU A 163 1.49 -15.33 -2.36
C GLU A 163 0.18 -15.38 -3.20
N LYS A 164 -0.81 -16.21 -2.83
CA LYS A 164 -1.94 -16.54 -3.71
C LYS A 164 -3.12 -15.55 -3.68
N ASN A 165 -3.15 -14.55 -2.79
CA ASN A 165 -4.40 -13.82 -2.50
C ASN A 165 -4.53 -12.40 -3.11
N HIS A 166 -3.44 -11.72 -3.52
CA HIS A 166 -3.51 -10.31 -3.96
C HIS A 166 -4.24 -10.07 -5.28
N SER A 167 -4.13 -11.00 -6.24
CA SER A 167 -4.68 -10.83 -7.60
C SER A 167 -6.19 -10.53 -7.66
N ASN A 168 -6.99 -11.12 -6.76
CA ASN A 168 -8.44 -10.96 -6.79
C ASN A 168 -8.89 -9.55 -6.39
N ILE A 169 -8.21 -8.90 -5.43
CA ILE A 169 -8.56 -7.53 -4.99
C ILE A 169 -8.25 -6.53 -6.11
N GLU A 170 -7.07 -6.65 -6.73
CA GLU A 170 -6.65 -5.77 -7.82
C GLU A 170 -7.58 -5.88 -9.03
N GLU A 171 -7.97 -7.11 -9.40
CA GLU A 171 -8.93 -7.37 -10.48
C GLU A 171 -10.30 -6.73 -10.22
N LYS A 172 -10.85 -6.89 -9.01
CA LYS A 172 -12.16 -6.31 -8.65
C LYS A 172 -12.14 -4.80 -8.59
N LEU A 173 -11.05 -4.20 -8.13
CA LEU A 173 -10.88 -2.74 -8.17
C LEU A 173 -10.82 -2.24 -9.63
N HIS A 174 -10.14 -2.99 -10.50
CA HIS A 174 -10.12 -2.70 -11.93
C HIS A 174 -11.53 -2.78 -12.56
N ASP A 175 -12.33 -3.76 -12.15
CA ASP A 175 -13.73 -3.87 -12.57
C ASP A 175 -14.58 -2.71 -12.05
N LEU A 176 -14.44 -2.31 -10.78
CA LEU A 176 -15.09 -1.12 -10.22
C LEU A 176 -14.79 0.13 -11.06
N LYS A 177 -13.50 0.33 -11.38
CA LYS A 177 -13.03 1.43 -12.23
C LYS A 177 -13.73 1.41 -13.60
N ASN A 178 -13.79 0.24 -14.23
CA ASN A 178 -14.45 0.06 -15.52
C ASN A 178 -15.96 0.31 -15.44
N ILE A 179 -16.61 -0.10 -14.35
CA ILE A 179 -18.03 0.16 -14.12
C ILE A 179 -18.30 1.65 -14.10
N VAL A 180 -17.52 2.40 -13.31
CA VAL A 180 -17.64 3.86 -13.17
C VAL A 180 -17.40 4.59 -14.50
N ILE A 181 -16.45 4.12 -15.32
CA ILE A 181 -16.11 4.75 -16.61
C ILE A 181 -17.17 4.47 -17.69
N LYS A 182 -17.61 3.21 -17.81
CA LYS A 182 -18.33 2.74 -19.01
C LYS A 182 -19.84 2.65 -18.84
N TYR A 183 -20.32 2.39 -17.62
CA TYR A 183 -21.69 1.92 -17.40
C TYR A 183 -22.54 2.87 -16.56
N LEU A 184 -21.96 3.86 -15.89
CA LEU A 184 -22.74 4.86 -15.18
C LEU A 184 -23.46 5.82 -16.16
N PRO A 185 -24.73 6.17 -15.90
CA PRO A 185 -25.53 7.00 -16.80
C PRO A 185 -24.96 8.42 -16.92
N GLU A 186 -25.26 9.11 -18.03
CA GLU A 186 -24.87 10.51 -18.23
C GLU A 186 -25.49 11.47 -17.21
N SER A 187 -26.58 11.06 -16.54
CA SER A 187 -27.19 11.83 -15.45
C SER A 187 -26.32 11.94 -14.21
N ALA A 188 -25.31 11.06 -14.05
CA ALA A 188 -24.44 11.10 -12.90
C ALA A 188 -23.51 12.32 -12.95
N SER A 189 -23.30 12.96 -11.81
CA SER A 189 -22.39 14.12 -11.70
C SER A 189 -20.98 13.79 -12.23
N GLN A 190 -20.57 14.48 -13.29
CA GLN A 190 -19.23 14.36 -13.87
C GLN A 190 -18.14 14.64 -12.81
N GLN A 191 -18.35 15.63 -11.94
CA GLN A 191 -17.39 15.98 -10.90
C GLN A 191 -17.26 14.87 -9.86
N SER A 192 -18.38 14.28 -9.40
CA SER A 192 -18.38 13.19 -8.43
C SER A 192 -17.70 11.95 -9.03
N ARG A 193 -17.97 11.66 -10.31
CA ARG A 193 -17.31 10.58 -11.05
C ARG A 193 -15.81 10.77 -11.15
N ILE A 194 -15.35 11.98 -11.52
CA ILE A 194 -13.92 12.30 -11.56
C ILE A 194 -13.28 12.14 -10.18
N ASN A 195 -13.95 12.58 -9.11
CA ASN A 195 -13.43 12.45 -7.75
C ASN A 195 -13.25 10.97 -7.35
N VAL A 196 -14.29 10.15 -7.54
CA VAL A 196 -14.24 8.70 -7.27
C VAL A 196 -13.16 8.03 -8.12
N LEU A 197 -13.06 8.35 -9.41
CA LEU A 197 -12.03 7.78 -10.28
C LEU A 197 -10.62 8.15 -9.80
N ASN A 198 -10.39 9.40 -9.40
CA ASN A 198 -9.10 9.83 -8.86
C ASN A 198 -8.73 9.06 -7.58
N GLU A 199 -9.69 8.74 -6.73
CA GLU A 199 -9.47 7.89 -5.56
C GLU A 199 -9.16 6.46 -5.96
N ILE A 200 -9.95 5.87 -6.87
CA ILE A 200 -9.71 4.52 -7.39
C ILE A 200 -8.30 4.41 -8.00
N PHE A 201 -7.85 5.39 -8.79
CA PHE A 201 -6.48 5.40 -9.33
C PHE A 201 -5.41 5.46 -8.23
N LYS A 202 -5.65 6.22 -7.15
CA LYS A 202 -4.71 6.32 -6.03
C LYS A 202 -4.57 4.99 -5.29
N ILE A 203 -5.69 4.36 -4.92
CA ILE A 203 -5.65 3.08 -4.20
C ILE A 203 -5.19 1.94 -5.09
N GLU A 204 -5.51 1.95 -6.39
CA GLU A 204 -4.97 0.97 -7.34
C GLU A 204 -3.45 1.07 -7.38
N ASN A 205 -2.88 2.27 -7.50
CA ASN A 205 -1.42 2.43 -7.45
C ASN A 205 -0.85 1.96 -6.10
N ASP A 206 -1.48 2.33 -4.99
CA ASP A 206 -0.99 2.01 -3.65
C ASP A 206 -1.05 0.50 -3.34
N LEU A 207 -2.13 -0.18 -3.73
CA LEU A 207 -2.26 -1.65 -3.66
C LEU A 207 -1.18 -2.34 -4.49
N ASN A 208 -0.96 -1.90 -5.73
CA ASN A 208 0.10 -2.46 -6.57
C ASN A 208 1.48 -2.31 -5.91
N LYS A 209 1.79 -1.14 -5.33
CA LYS A 209 3.07 -0.93 -4.62
C LYS A 209 3.14 -1.77 -3.35
N HIS A 210 2.04 -1.94 -2.61
CA HIS A 210 1.93 -2.82 -1.45
C HIS A 210 2.23 -4.28 -1.82
N SER A 211 1.55 -4.81 -2.84
CA SER A 211 1.76 -6.16 -3.37
C SER A 211 3.22 -6.39 -3.79
N VAL A 212 3.89 -5.38 -4.36
CA VAL A 212 5.33 -5.46 -4.67
C VAL A 212 6.18 -5.54 -3.40
N ILE A 213 5.89 -4.72 -2.39
CA ILE A 213 6.63 -4.75 -1.13
C ILE A 213 6.48 -6.11 -0.44
N GLU A 214 5.29 -6.68 -0.43
CA GLU A 214 5.05 -7.99 0.18
C GLU A 214 5.74 -9.10 -0.61
N ASN A 215 5.41 -9.23 -1.89
CA ASN A 215 5.81 -10.37 -2.72
C ASN A 215 7.29 -10.31 -3.15
N LYS A 216 7.88 -9.11 -3.26
CA LYS A 216 9.26 -8.94 -3.74
C LYS A 216 10.25 -8.52 -2.66
N ILE A 217 9.79 -8.09 -1.49
CA ILE A 217 10.66 -7.69 -0.38
C ILE A 217 10.41 -8.56 0.85
N LEU A 218 9.21 -8.51 1.44
CA LEU A 218 8.92 -9.18 2.71
C LEU A 218 9.04 -10.71 2.58
N ILE A 219 8.31 -11.34 1.67
CA ILE A 219 8.28 -12.80 1.49
C ILE A 219 9.70 -13.34 1.20
N PRO A 220 10.46 -12.78 0.22
CA PRO A 220 11.83 -13.24 -0.04
C PRO A 220 12.78 -13.02 1.15
N LEU A 221 12.61 -11.94 1.90
CA LEU A 221 13.46 -11.65 3.07
C LEU A 221 13.18 -12.64 4.20
N VAL A 222 11.91 -12.89 4.52
CA VAL A 222 11.48 -13.87 5.53
C VAL A 222 11.93 -15.29 5.15
N SER A 223 11.81 -15.65 3.87
CA SER A 223 12.21 -16.97 3.36
C SER A 223 13.70 -17.29 3.57
N LYS A 224 14.57 -16.30 3.79
CA LYS A 224 15.99 -16.52 4.13
C LYS A 224 16.18 -17.09 5.55
N TYR A 225 15.16 -16.98 6.40
CA TYR A 225 15.23 -17.28 7.84
C TYR A 225 14.31 -18.44 8.28
N GLU A 226 13.38 -18.88 7.42
CA GLU A 226 12.63 -20.14 7.57
C GLU A 226 13.56 -21.36 7.50
#